data_AF-A0A7S2PPY4-F1
#
_entry.id   AF-A0A7S2PPY4-F1
#
_cell.length_a   1.000
_cell.length_b   1.000
_cell.length_c   1.000
_cell.angle_alpha   90.00
_cell.angle_beta   90.00
_cell.angle_gamma   90.00
#
_symmetry.space_group_name_H-M   'P 1'
#
loop_
_entity.id
_entity.type
_entity.pdbx_description
1 polymer ?
#
loop_
_entity_poly.entity_id
_entity_poly.type
_entity_poly.pdbx_seq_one_letter_code
_entity_poly.pdbx_strand_id
1 'polypeptide(L)'
;FSVAISALFAKLWRINRIILASVTMRRVKVRVQDVAMPLVVLLVVNITVLLCWTLIDPLVYKRFEIDDASWNTYGRCVGSSNVSNTFLIILSVLNLVMLFLALFQAWKARKISDEFSETKIVGGALYGWLQLLIVGVPVALLISEDDTTARYFLFVALIFLVSMSMLLIIFVPLIVQTKRAQKKRNRRSSQESEGASAYYGQERESTAGRVPVVSALSTVQEESAAIPSV
;
A
#
# COMPACT_ATOMS: atom_id res chain seq x y z
N PHE A 1 2.72 -0.52 -14.54
CA PHE A 1 2.56 -1.93 -14.10
C PHE A 1 3.78 -2.42 -13.32
N SER A 2 4.98 -2.40 -13.90
CA SER A 2 6.19 -2.97 -13.27
C SER A 2 6.56 -2.32 -11.93
N VAL A 3 6.53 -0.99 -11.83
CA VAL A 3 6.75 -0.23 -10.56
C VAL A 3 5.75 -0.67 -9.49
N ALA A 4 4.51 -0.85 -9.91
CA ALA A 4 3.36 -1.18 -9.09
C ALA A 4 3.51 -2.59 -8.48
N ILE A 5 3.79 -3.60 -9.31
CA ILE A 5 4.07 -4.98 -8.86
C ILE A 5 5.33 -5.02 -8.02
N SER A 6 6.39 -4.30 -8.43
CA SER A 6 7.62 -4.16 -7.67
C SER A 6 7.32 -3.69 -6.25
N ALA A 7 6.60 -2.57 -6.08
CA ALA A 7 6.24 -2.04 -4.77
C ALA A 7 5.44 -3.04 -3.91
N LEU A 8 4.46 -3.73 -4.50
CA LEU A 8 3.69 -4.77 -3.82
C LEU A 8 4.57 -5.96 -3.41
N PHE A 9 5.48 -6.40 -4.28
CA PHE A 9 6.44 -7.46 -4.00
C PHE A 9 7.34 -7.11 -2.81
N ALA A 10 7.91 -5.90 -2.74
CA ALA A 10 8.71 -5.50 -1.57
C ALA A 10 7.89 -5.47 -0.28
N LYS A 11 6.65 -4.97 -0.35
CA LYS A 11 5.74 -4.97 0.80
C LYS A 11 5.50 -6.40 1.30
N LEU A 12 5.16 -7.33 0.40
CA LEU A 12 4.93 -8.74 0.74
C LEU A 12 6.19 -9.44 1.25
N TRP A 13 7.34 -9.20 0.63
CA TRP A 13 8.61 -9.78 1.08
C TRP A 13 8.98 -9.30 2.49
N ARG A 14 8.84 -8.00 2.76
CA ARG A 14 9.08 -7.43 4.10
C ARG A 14 8.18 -8.10 5.15
N ILE A 15 6.89 -8.23 4.84
CA ILE A 15 5.90 -8.88 5.71
C ILE A 15 6.32 -10.34 5.98
N ASN A 16 6.64 -11.11 4.94
CA ASN A 16 7.06 -12.50 5.06
C ASN A 16 8.30 -12.67 5.95
N ARG A 17 9.30 -11.79 5.82
CA ARG A 17 10.50 -11.86 6.68
C ARG A 17 10.21 -11.53 8.13
N ILE A 18 9.41 -10.50 8.40
CA ILE A 18 9.05 -10.11 9.78
C ILE A 18 8.29 -11.24 10.47
N ILE A 19 7.32 -11.83 9.77
CA ILE A 19 6.51 -12.92 10.30
C ILE A 19 7.34 -14.19 10.52
N LEU A 20 8.23 -14.55 9.59
CA LEU A 20 9.12 -15.69 9.77
C LEU A 20 10.05 -15.49 10.99
N ALA A 21 10.56 -14.27 11.18
CA ALA A 21 11.39 -13.95 12.34
C ALA A 21 10.64 -14.06 13.68
N SER A 22 9.35 -13.69 13.72
CA SER A 22 8.53 -13.85 14.93
C SER A 22 8.23 -15.31 15.25
N VAL A 23 7.95 -16.15 14.25
CA VAL A 23 7.70 -17.59 14.44
C VAL A 23 8.93 -18.32 14.97
N THR A 24 10.13 -17.98 14.51
CA THR A 24 11.39 -18.59 14.99
C THR A 24 11.90 -18.00 16.32
N MET A 25 11.15 -17.08 16.94
CA MET A 25 11.53 -16.32 18.17
C MET A 25 12.96 -15.76 18.13
N ARG A 26 13.49 -15.49 16.93
CA ARG A 26 14.84 -14.96 16.74
C ARG A 26 14.72 -13.48 16.46
N ARG A 27 15.40 -12.65 17.25
CA ARG A 27 15.44 -11.19 17.04
C ARG A 27 16.22 -10.87 15.77
N VAL A 28 15.55 -10.88 14.63
CA VAL A 28 16.12 -10.47 13.34
C VAL A 28 15.90 -8.98 13.18
N LYS A 29 16.99 -8.20 13.21
CA LYS A 29 16.97 -6.79 12.81
C LYS A 29 16.85 -6.75 11.29
N VAL A 30 15.61 -6.73 10.78
CA VAL A 30 15.37 -6.68 9.33
C VAL A 30 15.85 -5.34 8.80
N ARG A 31 17.02 -5.32 8.14
CA ARG A 31 17.50 -4.16 7.39
C ARG A 31 16.63 -3.97 6.15
N VAL A 32 16.13 -2.76 5.94
CA VAL A 32 15.26 -2.38 4.82
C VAL A 32 15.97 -2.54 3.47
N GLN A 33 17.28 -2.32 3.44
CA GLN A 33 18.12 -2.38 2.23
C GLN A 33 18.18 -3.79 1.63
N ASP A 34 18.29 -4.82 2.46
CA ASP A 34 18.35 -6.23 2.02
C ASP A 34 17.00 -6.73 1.45
N VAL A 35 15.92 -5.96 1.61
CA VAL A 35 14.57 -6.27 1.12
C VAL A 35 14.25 -5.51 -0.17
N ALA A 36 14.78 -4.29 -0.27
CA ALA A 36 14.61 -3.42 -1.44
C ALA A 36 15.53 -3.82 -2.59
N MET A 37 16.67 -4.46 -2.34
CA MET A 37 17.64 -4.80 -3.37
C MET A 37 17.07 -5.69 -4.50
N PRO A 38 16.39 -6.82 -4.24
CA PRO A 38 15.83 -7.66 -5.32
C PRO A 38 14.76 -6.92 -6.15
N LEU A 39 14.02 -6.01 -5.51
CA LEU A 39 13.04 -5.15 -6.17
C LEU A 39 13.71 -4.17 -7.13
N VAL A 40 14.73 -3.45 -6.64
CA VAL A 40 15.43 -2.43 -7.42
C VAL A 40 16.09 -3.09 -8.63
N VAL A 41 16.69 -4.25 -8.44
CA VAL A 41 17.28 -5.03 -9.54
C VAL A 41 16.24 -5.38 -10.61
N LEU A 42 15.09 -5.95 -10.24
CA LEU A 42 14.04 -6.32 -11.20
C LEU A 42 13.43 -5.11 -11.93
N LEU A 43 13.31 -3.98 -11.24
CA LEU A 43 12.83 -2.72 -11.83
C LEU A 43 13.86 -2.14 -12.81
N VAL A 44 15.14 -2.11 -12.43
CA VAL A 44 16.24 -1.64 -13.28
C VAL A 44 16.35 -2.49 -14.54
N VAL A 45 16.21 -3.81 -14.43
CA VAL A 45 16.18 -4.70 -15.61
C VAL A 45 15.04 -4.32 -16.55
N ASN A 46 13.82 -4.10 -16.05
CA ASN A 46 12.70 -3.66 -16.90
C ASN A 46 12.98 -2.33 -17.59
N ILE A 47 13.47 -1.33 -16.85
CA ILE A 47 13.80 -0.01 -17.39
C ILE A 47 14.89 -0.13 -18.46
N THR A 48 15.90 -0.96 -18.23
CA THR A 48 17.01 -1.17 -19.17
C THR A 48 16.50 -1.80 -20.47
N VAL A 49 15.65 -2.83 -20.39
CA VAL A 49 15.05 -3.45 -21.59
C VAL A 49 14.18 -2.44 -22.36
N LEU A 50 13.40 -1.63 -21.65
CA LEU A 50 12.58 -0.58 -22.26
C LEU A 50 13.45 0.49 -22.96
N LEU A 51 14.56 0.87 -22.34
CA LEU A 51 15.52 1.82 -22.90
C LEU A 51 16.19 1.24 -24.15
N CYS A 52 16.64 -0.01 -24.10
CA CYS A 52 17.22 -0.71 -25.25
C CYS A 52 16.23 -0.77 -26.42
N TRP A 53 14.96 -1.10 -26.16
CA TRP A 53 13.94 -1.11 -27.20
C TRP A 53 13.77 0.28 -27.83
N THR A 54 13.66 1.33 -27.01
CA THR A 54 13.50 2.71 -27.48
C THR A 54 14.68 3.20 -28.32
N LEU A 55 15.91 2.76 -28.02
CA LEU A 55 17.12 3.16 -28.75
C LEU A 55 17.36 2.35 -30.03
N ILE A 56 17.04 1.05 -30.03
CA ILE A 56 17.30 0.15 -31.15
C ILE A 56 16.19 0.23 -32.20
N ASP A 57 14.93 0.25 -31.76
CA ASP A 57 13.75 0.24 -32.63
C ASP A 57 12.72 1.28 -32.14
N PRO A 58 12.95 2.57 -32.45
CA PRO A 58 12.03 3.62 -32.05
C PRO A 58 10.68 3.43 -32.74
N LEU A 59 9.59 3.48 -31.97
CA LEU A 59 8.24 3.38 -32.51
C LEU A 59 7.91 4.63 -33.32
N VAL A 60 7.63 4.46 -34.61
CA VAL A 60 7.27 5.56 -35.52
C VAL A 60 5.77 5.56 -35.78
N TYR A 61 5.15 6.73 -35.76
CA TYR A 61 3.74 6.89 -36.12
C TYR A 61 3.53 6.62 -37.61
N LYS A 62 2.65 5.69 -37.95
CA LYS A 62 2.21 5.40 -39.32
C LYS A 62 0.68 5.39 -39.41
N ARG A 63 0.16 5.81 -40.55
CA ARG A 63 -1.28 5.77 -40.88
C ARG A 63 -1.57 4.55 -41.75
N PHE A 64 -2.69 3.90 -41.47
CA PHE A 64 -3.20 2.75 -42.19
C PHE A 64 -4.61 3.06 -42.69
N GLU A 65 -4.90 2.68 -43.92
CA GLU A 65 -6.20 2.84 -44.55
C GLU A 65 -7.11 1.67 -44.14
N ILE A 66 -8.38 1.97 -43.88
CA ILE A 66 -9.43 0.99 -43.59
C ILE A 66 -10.22 0.78 -44.88
N ASP A 67 -10.44 -0.47 -45.28
CA ASP A 67 -11.21 -0.84 -46.49
C ASP A 67 -10.73 -0.15 -47.78
N ASP A 68 -9.42 0.08 -47.92
CA ASP A 68 -8.78 0.78 -49.05
C ASP A 68 -9.36 2.19 -49.33
N ALA A 69 -10.02 2.78 -48.33
CA ALA A 69 -10.62 4.10 -48.42
C ALA A 69 -9.67 5.15 -47.82
N SER A 70 -9.07 6.00 -48.65
CA SER A 70 -8.12 7.03 -48.18
C SER A 70 -8.70 8.05 -47.19
N TRP A 71 -10.03 8.14 -47.08
CA TRP A 71 -10.73 9.01 -46.13
C TRP A 71 -10.97 8.35 -44.76
N ASN A 72 -10.89 7.02 -44.65
CA ASN A 72 -10.99 6.29 -43.38
C ASN A 72 -9.62 5.72 -43.02
N THR A 73 -8.86 6.49 -42.23
CA THR A 73 -7.54 6.06 -41.77
C THR A 73 -7.45 6.04 -40.26
N TYR A 74 -6.66 5.11 -39.72
CA TYR A 74 -6.27 5.10 -38.32
C TYR A 74 -4.75 5.20 -38.20
N GLY A 75 -4.29 5.87 -37.14
CA GLY A 75 -2.88 6.03 -36.84
C GLY A 75 -2.45 5.09 -35.73
N ARG A 76 -1.33 4.41 -35.90
CA ARG A 76 -0.68 3.64 -34.82
C ARG A 76 0.84 3.79 -34.87
N CYS A 77 1.46 3.70 -33.71
CA CYS A 77 2.91 3.67 -33.60
C CYS A 77 3.39 2.24 -33.85
N VAL A 78 4.27 2.08 -34.84
CA VAL A 78 4.83 0.78 -35.23
C VAL A 78 6.34 0.84 -35.24
N GLY A 79 6.98 -0.14 -34.59
CA GLY A 79 8.40 -0.43 -34.78
C GLY A 79 8.60 -1.40 -35.94
N SER A 80 9.84 -1.86 -36.11
CA SER A 80 10.15 -3.02 -36.95
C SER A 80 9.41 -4.24 -36.43
N SER A 81 8.52 -4.82 -37.24
CA SER A 81 7.57 -5.86 -36.78
C SER A 81 8.24 -7.02 -36.05
N ASN A 82 9.38 -7.50 -36.53
CA ASN A 82 10.09 -8.62 -35.91
C ASN A 82 10.75 -8.22 -34.59
N VAL A 83 11.46 -7.09 -34.58
CA VAL A 83 12.24 -6.63 -33.40
C VAL A 83 11.29 -6.14 -32.29
N SER A 84 10.32 -5.31 -32.64
CA SER A 84 9.28 -4.80 -31.75
C SER A 84 8.50 -5.94 -31.08
N ASN A 85 8.09 -6.96 -31.83
CA ASN A 85 7.37 -8.11 -31.26
C ASN A 85 8.24 -8.89 -30.28
N THR A 86 9.53 -9.09 -30.58
CA THR A 86 10.45 -9.76 -29.65
C THR A 86 10.60 -8.98 -28.34
N PHE A 87 10.81 -7.66 -28.39
CA PHE A 87 10.90 -6.84 -27.18
C PHE A 87 9.60 -6.84 -26.37
N LEU A 88 8.44 -6.78 -27.04
CA LEU A 88 7.13 -6.92 -26.40
C LEU A 88 6.96 -8.25 -25.67
N ILE A 89 7.36 -9.36 -26.30
CA ILE A 89 7.30 -10.69 -25.69
C ILE A 89 8.23 -10.75 -24.47
N ILE A 90 9.48 -10.28 -24.59
CA ILE A 90 10.44 -10.26 -23.48
C ILE A 90 9.91 -9.44 -22.30
N LEU A 91 9.41 -8.23 -22.55
CA LEU A 91 8.81 -7.38 -21.52
C LEU A 91 7.59 -8.03 -20.89
N SER A 92 6.72 -8.66 -21.68
CA SER A 92 5.54 -9.35 -21.18
C SER A 92 5.92 -10.51 -20.27
N VAL A 93 6.92 -11.32 -20.65
CA VAL A 93 7.44 -12.43 -19.84
C VAL A 93 8.06 -11.91 -18.54
N LEU A 94 8.89 -10.86 -18.60
CA LEU A 94 9.50 -10.26 -17.40
C LEU A 94 8.44 -9.75 -16.42
N ASN A 95 7.41 -9.08 -16.92
CA ASN A 95 6.31 -8.58 -16.09
C ASN A 95 5.45 -9.73 -15.52
N LEU A 96 5.22 -10.79 -16.29
CA LEU A 96 4.50 -11.98 -15.85
C LEU A 96 5.26 -12.73 -14.75
N VAL A 97 6.57 -12.94 -14.92
CA VAL A 97 7.43 -13.54 -13.88
C VAL A 97 7.39 -12.71 -12.61
N MET A 98 7.50 -11.37 -12.72
CA MET A 98 7.40 -10.47 -11.57
C MET A 98 6.04 -10.59 -10.86
N LEU A 99 4.95 -10.70 -11.62
CA LEU A 99 3.60 -10.92 -11.08
C LEU A 99 3.50 -12.26 -10.36
N PHE A 100 4.02 -13.34 -10.94
CA PHE A 100 4.05 -14.67 -10.31
C PHE A 100 4.86 -14.68 -9.02
N LEU A 101 6.03 -14.04 -9.00
CA LEU A 101 6.83 -13.90 -7.79
C LEU A 101 6.07 -13.13 -6.70
N ALA A 102 5.38 -12.05 -7.06
CA ALA A 102 4.52 -11.31 -6.13
C ALA A 102 3.37 -12.17 -5.60
N LEU A 103 2.71 -12.94 -6.46
CA LEU A 103 1.63 -13.84 -6.06
C LEU A 103 2.13 -14.97 -5.15
N PHE A 104 3.29 -15.56 -5.44
CA PHE A 104 3.91 -16.57 -4.59
C PHE A 104 4.22 -16.02 -3.19
N GLN A 105 4.75 -14.80 -3.11
CA GLN A 105 4.96 -14.13 -1.82
C GLN A 105 3.65 -13.85 -1.09
N ALA A 106 2.61 -13.43 -1.81
CA ALA A 106 1.27 -13.21 -1.23
C ALA A 106 0.67 -14.51 -0.69
N TRP A 107 0.83 -15.62 -1.40
CA TRP A 107 0.36 -16.94 -0.96
C TRP A 107 1.09 -17.40 0.31
N LYS A 108 2.41 -17.27 0.34
CA LYS A 108 3.20 -17.57 1.54
C LYS A 108 2.80 -16.69 2.73
N ALA A 109 2.54 -15.41 2.50
CA ALA A 109 2.11 -14.47 3.52
C ALA A 109 0.75 -14.85 4.11
N ARG A 110 -0.20 -15.29 3.27
CA ARG A 110 -1.56 -15.66 3.68
C ARG A 110 -1.60 -16.80 4.71
N LYS A 111 -0.72 -17.80 4.59
CA LYS A 111 -0.72 -18.97 5.50
C LYS A 111 -0.30 -18.62 6.93
N ILE A 112 0.49 -17.56 7.10
CA ILE A 112 1.09 -17.21 8.39
C ILE A 112 0.39 -16.00 9.02
N SER A 113 -0.34 -15.20 8.24
CA SER A 113 -0.92 -13.92 8.65
C SER A 113 -2.43 -13.97 8.91
N ASP A 114 -2.95 -14.93 9.66
CA ASP A 114 -4.40 -14.97 9.91
C ASP A 114 -4.91 -13.71 10.65
N GLU A 115 -4.03 -12.99 11.35
CA GLU A 115 -4.28 -11.67 11.96
C GLU A 115 -4.28 -10.47 10.99
N PHE A 116 -3.70 -10.58 9.78
CA PHE A 116 -3.55 -9.44 8.86
C PHE A 116 -4.44 -9.57 7.63
N SER A 117 -5.66 -9.03 7.72
CA SER A 117 -6.62 -8.92 6.62
C SER A 117 -6.08 -8.16 5.39
N GLU A 118 -5.08 -7.31 5.57
CA GLU A 118 -4.45 -6.51 4.52
C GLU A 118 -3.78 -7.38 3.44
N THR A 119 -3.07 -8.43 3.85
CA THR A 119 -2.41 -9.37 2.93
C THR A 119 -3.42 -10.11 2.05
N LYS A 120 -4.61 -10.44 2.61
CA LYS A 120 -5.69 -11.12 1.87
C LYS A 120 -6.23 -10.24 0.74
N ILE A 121 -6.37 -8.93 0.99
CA ILE A 121 -6.82 -7.95 -0.04
C ILE A 121 -5.77 -7.81 -1.15
N VAL A 122 -4.49 -7.64 -0.78
CA VAL A 122 -3.38 -7.52 -1.74
C VAL A 122 -3.27 -8.78 -2.61
N GLY A 123 -3.33 -9.97 -1.99
CA GLY A 123 -3.28 -11.24 -2.70
C GLY A 123 -4.47 -11.46 -3.64
N GLY A 124 -5.68 -11.08 -3.22
CA GLY A 124 -6.87 -11.14 -4.07
C GLY A 124 -6.76 -10.26 -5.31
N ALA A 125 -6.20 -9.06 -5.17
CA ALA A 125 -6.01 -8.17 -6.31
C ALA A 125 -4.90 -8.64 -7.26
N LEU A 126 -3.79 -9.19 -6.76
CA LEU A 126 -2.75 -9.82 -7.59
C LEU A 126 -3.31 -11.01 -8.38
N TYR A 127 -4.18 -11.81 -7.77
CA TYR A 127 -4.90 -12.87 -8.45
C TYR A 127 -5.84 -12.33 -9.54
N GLY A 128 -6.55 -11.25 -9.24
CA GLY A 128 -7.39 -10.56 -10.22
C GLY A 128 -6.60 -10.08 -11.45
N TRP A 129 -5.40 -9.51 -11.27
CA TRP A 129 -4.56 -9.12 -12.40
C TRP A 129 -4.03 -10.31 -13.19
N LEU A 130 -3.69 -11.42 -12.52
CA LEU A 130 -3.32 -12.64 -13.22
C LEU A 130 -4.47 -13.15 -14.09
N GLN A 131 -5.69 -13.17 -13.56
CA GLN A 131 -6.89 -13.56 -14.31
C GLN A 131 -7.16 -12.61 -15.50
N LEU A 132 -6.99 -11.30 -15.31
CA LEU A 132 -7.11 -10.32 -16.39
C LEU A 132 -6.08 -10.53 -17.49
N LEU A 133 -4.85 -10.95 -17.16
CA LEU A 133 -3.86 -11.30 -18.19
C LEU A 133 -4.21 -12.61 -18.91
N ILE A 134 -4.62 -13.64 -18.17
CA ILE A 134 -4.99 -14.95 -18.74
C ILE A 134 -6.18 -14.81 -19.71
N VAL A 135 -7.14 -13.95 -19.40
CA VAL A 135 -8.30 -13.69 -20.28
C VAL A 135 -7.98 -12.63 -21.33
N GLY A 136 -7.31 -11.54 -20.93
CA GLY A 136 -7.04 -10.40 -21.79
C GLY A 136 -6.11 -10.71 -22.97
N VAL A 137 -5.10 -11.57 -22.78
CA VAL A 137 -4.16 -11.92 -23.85
C VAL A 137 -4.84 -12.72 -24.98
N PRO A 138 -5.57 -13.82 -24.72
CA PRO A 138 -6.30 -14.53 -25.77
C PRO A 138 -7.33 -13.66 -26.48
N VAL A 139 -8.08 -12.83 -25.74
CA VAL A 139 -9.09 -11.96 -26.37
C VAL A 139 -8.41 -10.91 -27.26
N ALA A 140 -7.27 -10.36 -26.84
CA ALA A 140 -6.50 -9.44 -27.68
C ALA A 140 -5.94 -10.10 -28.96
N LEU A 141 -5.66 -11.42 -28.93
CA LEU A 141 -5.24 -12.18 -30.12
C LEU A 141 -6.41 -12.58 -31.02
N LEU A 142 -7.62 -12.74 -30.47
CA LEU A 142 -8.83 -13.09 -31.24
C LEU A 142 -9.42 -11.91 -32.01
N ILE A 143 -9.25 -10.69 -31.51
CA ILE A 143 -9.73 -9.48 -32.21
C ILE A 143 -8.81 -9.22 -33.40
N SER A 144 -9.39 -9.20 -34.60
CA SER A 144 -8.69 -8.83 -35.83
C SER A 144 -8.04 -7.46 -35.71
N GLU A 145 -6.86 -7.29 -36.30
CA GLU A 145 -6.14 -6.00 -36.29
C GLU A 145 -6.92 -4.88 -37.00
N ASP A 146 -7.91 -5.24 -37.82
CA ASP A 146 -8.76 -4.30 -38.57
C ASP A 146 -9.88 -3.69 -37.69
N ASP A 147 -10.32 -4.39 -36.64
CA ASP A 147 -11.30 -3.86 -35.68
C ASP A 147 -10.62 -3.06 -34.56
N THR A 148 -10.18 -1.86 -34.94
CA THR A 148 -9.51 -0.92 -34.05
C THR A 148 -10.39 -0.48 -32.88
N THR A 149 -11.72 -0.46 -33.06
CA THR A 149 -12.67 -0.04 -32.02
C THR A 149 -12.75 -1.07 -30.90
N ALA A 150 -12.95 -2.35 -31.25
CA ALA A 150 -13.01 -3.42 -30.26
C ALA A 150 -11.68 -3.57 -29.50
N ARG A 151 -10.56 -3.50 -30.21
CA ARG A 151 -9.22 -3.60 -29.61
C ARG A 151 -8.94 -2.44 -28.65
N TYR A 152 -9.29 -1.22 -29.04
CA TYR A 152 -9.14 -0.05 -28.16
C TYR A 152 -10.01 -0.18 -26.91
N PHE A 153 -11.28 -0.55 -27.07
CA PHE A 153 -12.19 -0.74 -25.95
C PHE A 153 -11.67 -1.78 -24.96
N LEU A 154 -11.16 -2.91 -25.45
CA LEU A 154 -10.55 -3.96 -24.63
C LEU A 154 -9.38 -3.44 -23.80
N PHE A 155 -8.41 -2.74 -24.42
CA PHE A 155 -7.25 -2.23 -23.68
C PHE A 155 -7.64 -1.19 -22.64
N VAL A 156 -8.56 -0.28 -22.96
CA VAL A 156 -9.07 0.72 -22.01
C VAL A 156 -9.75 0.03 -20.83
N ALA A 157 -10.61 -0.96 -21.08
CA ALA A 157 -11.29 -1.72 -20.03
C ALA A 157 -10.29 -2.47 -19.14
N LEU A 158 -9.29 -3.13 -19.71
CA LEU A 158 -8.25 -3.82 -18.94
C LEU A 158 -7.44 -2.86 -18.08
N ILE A 159 -6.99 -1.72 -18.65
CA ILE A 159 -6.25 -0.70 -17.91
C ILE A 159 -7.11 -0.12 -16.78
N PHE A 160 -8.39 0.15 -17.05
CA PHE A 160 -9.34 0.66 -16.07
C PHE A 160 -9.51 -0.32 -14.89
N LEU A 161 -9.73 -1.60 -15.16
CA LEU A 161 -9.88 -2.62 -14.12
C LEU A 161 -8.61 -2.79 -13.27
N VAL A 162 -7.44 -2.84 -13.91
CA VAL A 162 -6.16 -2.93 -13.19
C VAL A 162 -5.93 -1.68 -12.33
N SER A 163 -6.23 -0.49 -12.86
CA SER A 163 -6.04 0.78 -12.16
C SER A 163 -6.99 0.94 -10.98
N MET A 164 -8.28 0.62 -11.16
CA MET A 164 -9.27 0.64 -10.09
C MET A 164 -8.93 -0.37 -8.99
N SER A 165 -8.55 -1.59 -9.38
CA SER A 165 -8.05 -2.59 -8.44
C SER A 165 -6.85 -2.06 -7.65
N MET A 166 -5.88 -1.42 -8.32
CA MET A 166 -4.70 -0.83 -7.68
C MET A 166 -5.05 0.24 -6.63
N LEU A 167 -5.92 1.17 -7.01
CA LEU A 167 -6.37 2.25 -6.12
C LEU A 167 -7.02 1.66 -4.86
N LEU A 168 -7.88 0.66 -5.02
CA LEU A 168 -8.53 -0.01 -3.88
C LEU A 168 -7.51 -0.66 -2.94
N ILE A 169 -6.49 -1.36 -3.46
CA ILE A 169 -5.44 -1.97 -2.63
C ILE A 169 -4.71 -0.93 -1.77
N ILE A 170 -4.51 0.28 -2.29
CA ILE A 170 -3.76 1.34 -1.59
C ILE A 170 -4.67 2.08 -0.61
N PHE A 171 -5.88 2.46 -1.04
CA PHE A 171 -6.77 3.30 -0.24
C PHE A 171 -7.55 2.55 0.83
N VAL A 172 -7.96 1.29 0.58
CA VAL A 172 -8.71 0.49 1.57
C VAL A 172 -7.93 0.34 2.89
N PRO A 173 -6.66 -0.10 2.92
CA PRO A 173 -5.92 -0.22 4.18
C PRO A 173 -5.68 1.14 4.84
N LEU A 174 -5.53 2.21 4.06
CA LEU A 174 -5.36 3.56 4.61
C LEU A 174 -6.62 4.02 5.33
N ILE A 175 -7.80 3.86 4.70
CA ILE A 175 -9.09 4.27 5.27
C ILE A 175 -9.41 3.43 6.52
N VAL A 176 -9.20 2.11 6.47
CA VAL A 176 -9.46 1.22 7.60
C VAL A 176 -8.56 1.57 8.80
N GLN A 177 -7.28 1.84 8.55
CA GLN A 177 -6.35 2.24 9.62
C GLN A 177 -6.74 3.58 10.24
N THR A 178 -7.09 4.58 9.44
CA THR A 178 -7.55 5.89 9.94
C THR A 178 -8.83 5.76 10.76
N LYS A 179 -9.83 4.99 10.29
CA LYS A 179 -11.06 4.74 11.04
C LYS A 179 -10.80 4.03 12.37
N ARG A 180 -9.89 3.04 12.39
CA ARG A 180 -9.49 2.33 13.62
C ARG A 180 -8.75 3.26 14.59
N ALA A 181 -7.87 4.13 14.09
CA ALA A 181 -7.16 5.12 14.90
C ALA A 181 -8.12 6.15 15.52
N GLN A 182 -9.08 6.66 14.74
CA GLN A 182 -10.12 7.56 15.24
C GLN A 182 -10.99 6.90 16.32
N LYS A 183 -11.42 5.64 16.11
CA LYS A 183 -12.21 4.90 17.11
C LYS A 183 -11.44 4.69 18.42
N LYS A 184 -10.14 4.41 18.35
CA LYS A 184 -9.27 4.33 19.54
C LYS A 184 -9.14 5.67 20.26
N ARG A 185 -8.97 6.77 19.51
CA ARG A 185 -8.90 8.13 20.07
C ARG A 185 -10.20 8.52 20.78
N ASN A 186 -11.35 8.29 20.15
CA ASN A 186 -12.65 8.59 20.74
C ASN A 186 -12.93 7.78 22.01
N ARG A 187 -12.54 6.50 22.05
CA ARG A 187 -12.64 5.68 23.27
C ARG A 187 -11.80 6.25 24.41
N ARG A 188 -10.57 6.67 24.11
CA ARG A 188 -9.66 7.22 25.13
C ARG A 188 -10.18 8.53 25.70
N SER A 189 -10.73 9.43 24.86
CA SER A 189 -11.34 10.67 25.32
C SER A 189 -12.60 10.43 26.17
N SER A 190 -13.46 9.47 25.80
CA SER A 190 -14.64 9.12 26.62
C SER A 190 -14.21 8.58 27.99
N GLN A 191 -13.19 7.74 28.04
CA GLN A 191 -12.69 7.15 29.28
C GLN A 191 -12.01 8.18 30.20
N GLU A 192 -11.29 9.17 29.64
CA GLU A 192 -10.76 10.31 30.40
C GLU A 192 -11.87 11.22 30.93
N SER A 193 -12.93 11.47 30.15
CA SER A 193 -14.08 12.27 30.61
C SER A 193 -14.89 11.59 31.71
N GLU A 194 -15.12 10.28 31.61
CA GLU A 194 -15.81 9.50 32.67
C GLU A 194 -14.97 9.43 33.96
N GLY A 195 -13.66 9.20 33.85
CA GLY A 195 -12.75 9.20 35.00
C GLY A 195 -12.66 10.56 35.70
N ALA A 196 -12.60 11.66 34.95
CA ALA A 196 -12.60 13.01 35.51
C ALA A 196 -13.93 13.37 36.20
N SER A 197 -15.07 12.95 35.62
CA SER A 197 -16.39 13.18 36.21
C SER A 197 -16.61 12.36 37.49
N ALA A 198 -16.11 11.11 37.54
CA ALA A 198 -16.12 10.29 38.75
C ALA A 198 -15.25 10.86 39.87
N TYR A 199 -14.05 11.38 39.53
CA TYR A 199 -13.17 12.03 40.49
C TYR A 199 -13.79 13.30 41.09
N TYR A 200 -14.38 14.17 40.25
CA TYR A 200 -15.08 15.37 40.71
C TYR A 200 -16.33 15.07 41.54
N GLY A 201 -17.06 13.99 41.21
CA GLY A 201 -18.21 13.53 42.01
C GLY A 201 -17.79 13.08 43.41
N GLN A 202 -16.71 12.29 43.50
CA GLN A 202 -16.19 11.80 44.77
C GLN A 202 -15.59 12.91 45.65
N GLU A 203 -14.95 13.93 45.04
CA GLU A 203 -14.43 15.08 45.77
C GLU A 203 -15.55 15.96 46.36
N ARG A 204 -16.65 16.15 45.62
CA ARG A 204 -17.87 16.85 46.12
C ARG A 204 -18.55 16.11 47.27
N GLU A 205 -18.63 14.79 47.21
CA GLU A 205 -19.22 13.98 48.29
C GLU A 205 -18.34 13.99 49.56
N SER A 206 -17.02 14.01 49.38
CA SER A 206 -16.06 14.12 50.49
C SER A 206 -16.04 15.51 51.15
N THR A 207 -16.25 16.59 50.40
CA THR A 207 -16.37 17.95 50.97
C THR A 207 -17.73 18.21 51.62
N ALA A 208 -18.82 17.62 51.11
CA ALA A 208 -20.15 17.76 51.72
C ALA A 208 -20.26 17.11 53.11
N GLY A 209 -19.38 16.16 53.45
CA GLY A 209 -19.31 15.51 54.76
C GLY A 209 -18.39 16.16 55.80
N ARG A 210 -17.63 17.22 55.44
CA ARG A 210 -16.74 17.92 56.39
C ARG A 210 -17.26 19.31 56.71
N VAL A 211 -17.89 19.45 57.88
CA VAL A 211 -18.02 20.73 58.57
C VAL A 211 -16.59 21.26 58.83
N PRO A 212 -16.28 22.54 58.52
CA PRO A 212 -14.93 23.05 58.70
C PRO A 212 -14.66 23.29 60.18
N VAL A 213 -13.83 22.45 60.79
CA VAL A 213 -13.15 22.76 62.07
C VAL A 213 -11.77 23.33 61.73
N VAL A 214 -11.72 24.61 61.37
CA VAL A 214 -10.45 25.36 61.33
C VAL A 214 -10.71 26.74 61.91
N SER A 215 -10.76 26.79 63.25
CA SER A 215 -10.72 28.01 64.05
C SER A 215 -10.21 27.67 65.45
N ALA A 216 -8.97 27.18 65.55
CA ALA A 216 -8.18 27.19 66.78
C ALA A 216 -6.72 26.92 66.40
N LEU A 217 -5.79 27.51 67.14
CA LEU A 217 -4.33 27.45 66.97
C LEU A 217 -3.72 28.46 65.97
N SER A 218 -3.83 29.75 66.31
CA SER A 218 -2.77 30.71 65.98
C SER A 218 -2.67 31.82 67.04
N THR A 219 -2.58 31.45 68.32
CA THR A 219 -2.06 32.36 69.35
C THR A 219 -1.33 31.52 70.40
N VAL A 220 -0.16 32.00 70.84
CA VAL A 220 0.79 31.39 71.80
C VAL A 220 1.95 30.68 71.12
N GLN A 221 2.94 31.46 70.66
CA GLN A 221 4.37 31.17 70.88
C GLN A 221 5.21 32.40 70.48
N GLU A 222 5.17 33.47 71.27
CA GLU A 222 6.15 34.56 71.15
C GLU A 222 6.64 34.92 72.55
N GLU A 223 7.58 34.12 73.06
CA GLU A 223 8.40 34.53 74.20
C GLU A 223 9.79 33.83 74.14
N SER A 224 10.82 34.67 74.06
CA SER A 224 12.15 34.50 74.67
C SER A 224 13.39 34.22 73.78
N ALA A 225 14.45 34.93 74.16
CA ALA A 225 15.86 34.96 73.72
C ALA A 225 16.18 35.79 72.44
N ALA A 226 17.06 36.80 72.43
CA ALA A 226 18.07 37.24 73.40
C ALA A 226 18.57 38.69 73.11
N ILE A 227 19.06 39.34 74.17
CA ILE A 227 19.83 40.61 74.26
C ILE A 227 21.25 40.22 74.79
N PRO A 228 22.32 41.06 74.90
CA PRO A 228 22.89 42.20 74.13
C PRO A 228 24.39 41.98 73.75
N SER A 229 25.06 42.95 73.12
CA SER A 229 26.17 43.74 73.73
C SER A 229 26.97 44.61 72.72
N VAL A 230 27.09 45.89 73.11
CA VAL A 230 28.13 46.93 72.88
C VAL A 230 28.53 47.29 71.45
#